data_AF-A0A1S0TGR7-F1
#
_entry.id   AF-A0A1S0TGR7-F1
#
_cell.length_a   1.000
_cell.length_b   1.000
_cell.length_c   1.000
_cell.angle_alpha   90.00
_cell.angle_beta   90.00
_cell.angle_gamma   90.00
#
_symmetry.space_group_name_H-M   'P 1'
#
loop_
_entity.id
_entity.type
_entity.pdbx_description
1 polymer ?
#
loop_
_entity_poly.entity_id
_entity_poly.type
_entity_poly.pdbx_seq_one_letter_code
_entity_poly.pdbx_strand_id
1 'polypeptide(L)'
;MNDQTDWNETIRMRQIASLKQLLNLNQPLPTSMAVEPVWKILILDRYGQDIISPLLTIKQLRDLGITLHLLLNSHREILPDVPAVYFVSPTDENIKIICDDLNKV
;
A
#
# COMPACT_ATOMS: atom_id res chain seq x y z
N MET A 1 0.28 -25.85 -24.52
CA MET A 1 -0.79 -25.26 -25.33
C MET A 1 -1.67 -24.42 -24.41
N ASN A 2 -1.30 -23.14 -24.24
CA ASN A 2 -2.16 -21.97 -23.96
C ASN A 2 -1.25 -20.75 -23.71
N ASP A 3 -0.50 -20.34 -24.72
CA ASP A 3 0.15 -19.02 -24.79
C ASP A 3 -0.82 -18.05 -25.48
N GLN A 4 -1.97 -17.80 -24.86
CA GLN A 4 -3.00 -16.96 -25.44
C GLN A 4 -3.67 -16.07 -24.40
N THR A 5 -2.85 -15.29 -23.66
CA THR A 5 -3.37 -14.25 -22.74
C THR A 5 -2.59 -12.92 -22.74
N ASP A 6 -1.51 -12.76 -23.51
CA ASP A 6 -0.55 -11.68 -23.24
C ASP A 6 -0.74 -10.35 -24.00
N TRP A 7 -1.68 -10.22 -24.95
CA TRP A 7 -1.74 -9.02 -25.81
C TRP A 7 -2.54 -7.84 -25.25
N ASN A 8 -3.26 -8.01 -24.13
CA ASN A 8 -4.12 -6.96 -23.55
C ASN A 8 -3.64 -6.46 -22.17
N GLU A 9 -2.49 -6.90 -21.69
CA GLU A 9 -1.98 -6.45 -20.39
C GLU A 9 -1.22 -5.12 -20.54
N THR A 10 -1.75 -4.07 -19.90
CA THR A 10 -1.12 -2.75 -19.92
C THR A 10 -0.14 -2.56 -18.76
N ILE A 11 0.84 -1.66 -18.91
CA ILE A 11 1.73 -1.25 -17.79
C ILE A 11 0.93 -0.79 -16.58
N ARG A 12 -0.16 -0.05 -16.80
CA ARG A 12 -1.07 0.40 -15.74
C ARG A 12 -1.69 -0.78 -14.99
N MET A 13 -2.09 -1.85 -15.68
CA MET A 13 -2.62 -3.06 -15.05
C MET A 13 -1.57 -3.74 -14.17
N ARG A 14 -0.33 -3.87 -14.67
CA ARG A 14 0.79 -4.42 -13.89
C ARG A 14 1.10 -3.58 -12.65
N GLN A 15 1.15 -2.25 -12.79
CA GLN A 15 1.35 -1.33 -11.66
C GLN A 15 0.25 -1.50 -10.60
N ILE A 16 -1.02 -1.54 -11.01
CA ILE A 16 -2.15 -1.76 -10.10
C ILE A 16 -2.02 -3.12 -9.40
N ALA A 17 -1.68 -4.18 -10.13
CA ALA A 17 -1.51 -5.52 -9.56
C ALA A 17 -0.40 -5.54 -8.49
N SER A 18 0.77 -4.98 -8.80
CA SER A 18 1.89 -4.89 -7.85
C SER A 18 1.55 -4.07 -6.61
N LEU A 19 0.86 -2.92 -6.78
CA LEU A 19 0.41 -2.11 -5.64
C LEU A 19 -0.59 -2.86 -4.76
N LYS A 20 -1.56 -3.56 -5.36
CA LYS A 20 -2.51 -4.36 -4.58
C LYS A 20 -1.82 -5.46 -3.78
N GLN A 21 -0.82 -6.12 -4.36
CA GLN A 21 -0.04 -7.13 -3.64
C GLN A 21 0.76 -6.51 -2.49
N LEU A 22 1.43 -5.37 -2.72
CA LEU A 22 2.15 -4.63 -1.68
C LEU A 22 1.23 -4.25 -0.52
N LEU A 23 0.05 -3.68 -0.82
CA LEU A 23 -0.95 -3.30 0.19
C LEU A 23 -1.52 -4.53 0.91
N ASN A 24 -1.50 -5.70 0.28
CA ASN A 24 -1.87 -6.97 0.89
C ASN A 24 -0.69 -7.62 1.66
N LEU A 25 0.21 -6.82 2.24
CA LEU A 25 1.36 -7.30 3.02
C LEU A 25 2.26 -8.27 2.20
N ASN A 26 2.38 -7.98 0.91
CA ASN A 26 3.06 -8.82 -0.09
C ASN A 26 2.50 -10.24 -0.24
N GLN A 27 1.33 -10.53 0.33
CA GLN A 27 0.65 -11.81 0.19
C GLN A 27 -0.19 -11.85 -1.11
N PRO A 28 -0.39 -13.04 -1.70
CA PRO A 28 -1.33 -13.20 -2.81
C PRO A 28 -2.71 -12.65 -2.47
N LEU A 29 -3.34 -11.93 -3.39
CA LEU A 29 -4.69 -11.42 -3.20
C LEU A 29 -5.66 -12.61 -3.03
N PRO A 30 -6.56 -12.56 -2.05
CA PRO A 30 -7.54 -13.63 -1.86
C PRO A 30 -8.42 -13.77 -3.11
N THR A 31 -8.59 -15.01 -3.56
CA THR A 31 -9.40 -15.34 -4.76
C THR A 31 -10.90 -15.15 -4.51
N SER A 32 -11.32 -15.05 -3.25
CA SER A 32 -12.71 -14.84 -2.84
C SER A 32 -12.84 -13.52 -2.07
N MET A 33 -13.89 -12.75 -2.40
CA MET A 33 -14.26 -11.54 -1.66
C MET A 33 -14.85 -11.83 -0.27
N ALA A 34 -15.06 -13.10 0.09
CA ALA A 34 -15.57 -13.49 1.41
C ALA A 34 -14.50 -13.45 2.52
N VAL A 35 -13.23 -13.25 2.17
CA VAL A 35 -12.14 -13.11 3.15
C VAL A 35 -12.08 -11.65 3.59
N GLU A 36 -12.37 -11.40 4.86
CA GLU A 36 -12.18 -10.06 5.43
C GLU A 36 -10.69 -9.66 5.37
N PRO A 37 -10.38 -8.44 4.89
CA PRO A 37 -9.00 -7.99 4.82
C PRO A 37 -8.44 -7.69 6.21
N VAL A 38 -7.14 -7.87 6.39
CA VAL A 38 -6.43 -7.36 7.56
C VAL A 38 -6.48 -5.83 7.54
N TRP A 39 -7.06 -5.24 8.57
CA TRP A 39 -7.11 -3.79 8.76
C TRP A 39 -5.72 -3.22 9.02
N LYS A 40 -5.35 -2.15 8.30
CA LYS A 40 -4.02 -1.54 8.37
C LYS A 40 -4.05 -0.08 7.93
N ILE A 41 -2.97 0.63 8.22
CA ILE A 41 -2.75 2.00 7.75
C ILE A 41 -1.72 2.03 6.61
N LEU A 42 -1.85 3.02 5.73
CA LEU A 42 -0.91 3.28 4.64
C LEU A 42 -0.18 4.59 4.92
N ILE A 43 1.15 4.55 4.95
CA ILE A 43 2.01 5.73 5.10
C ILE A 43 2.69 6.02 3.76
N LEU A 44 2.58 7.27 3.30
CA LEU A 44 3.06 7.71 1.99
C LEU A 44 3.98 8.91 2.13
N ASP A 45 5.03 8.98 1.33
CA ASP A 45 5.65 10.26 1.01
C ASP A 45 4.90 10.91 -0.17
N ARG A 46 5.30 12.12 -0.55
CA ARG A 46 4.61 12.82 -1.64
C ARG A 46 4.70 12.07 -2.97
N TYR A 47 5.84 11.45 -3.25
CA TYR A 47 6.04 10.68 -4.47
C TYR A 47 5.17 9.42 -4.54
N GLY A 48 5.10 8.66 -3.43
CA GLY A 48 4.21 7.51 -3.31
C GLY A 48 2.73 7.89 -3.45
N GLN A 49 2.33 9.05 -2.92
CA GLN A 49 0.99 9.58 -3.10
C GLN A 49 0.68 9.92 -4.56
N ASP A 50 1.60 10.56 -5.27
CA ASP A 50 1.46 10.90 -6.69
C ASP A 50 1.39 9.64 -7.59
N ILE A 51 2.02 8.53 -7.18
CA ILE A 51 1.91 7.23 -7.86
C ILE A 51 0.56 6.57 -7.58
N ILE A 52 0.14 6.48 -6.30
CA ILE A 52 -0.99 5.64 -5.92
C ILE A 52 -2.34 6.29 -6.27
N SER A 53 -2.44 7.62 -6.13
CA SER A 53 -3.69 8.37 -6.32
C SER A 53 -4.31 8.24 -7.72
N PRO A 54 -3.57 8.22 -8.84
CA PRO A 54 -4.16 7.97 -10.15
C PRO A 54 -4.44 6.48 -10.41
N LEU A 55 -3.91 5.55 -9.60
CA LEU A 55 -3.99 4.10 -9.85
C LEU A 55 -5.08 3.41 -9.01
N LEU A 56 -5.33 3.89 -7.79
CA LEU A 56 -6.28 3.30 -6.85
C LEU A 56 -7.22 4.36 -6.28
N THR A 57 -8.51 4.06 -6.29
CA THR A 57 -9.53 4.89 -5.64
C THR A 57 -9.56 4.65 -4.12
N ILE A 58 -10.12 5.60 -3.36
CA ILE A 58 -10.35 5.44 -1.92
C ILE A 58 -11.18 4.17 -1.63
N LYS A 59 -12.18 3.88 -2.46
CA LYS A 59 -12.97 2.64 -2.33
C LYS A 59 -12.07 1.40 -2.41
N GLN A 60 -11.20 1.32 -3.41
CA GLN A 60 -10.29 0.19 -3.57
C GLN A 60 -9.29 0.06 -2.43
N LEU A 61 -8.80 1.17 -1.86
CA LEU A 61 -7.95 1.14 -0.67
C LEU A 61 -8.71 0.54 0.52
N ARG A 62 -9.97 0.95 0.74
CA ARG A 62 -10.82 0.38 1.80
C ARG A 62 -11.12 -1.10 1.59
N ASP A 63 -11.40 -1.51 0.35
CA ASP A 63 -11.62 -2.92 -0.01
C ASP A 63 -10.37 -3.79 0.29
N LEU A 64 -9.17 -3.20 0.33
CA LEU A 64 -7.90 -3.85 0.70
C LEU A 64 -7.57 -3.75 2.20
N GLY A 65 -8.49 -3.23 3.02
CA GLY A 65 -8.30 -3.08 4.48
C GLY A 65 -7.54 -1.82 4.90
N ILE A 66 -7.32 -0.85 4.02
CA ILE A 66 -6.71 0.44 4.40
C ILE A 66 -7.76 1.33 5.07
N THR A 67 -7.59 1.60 6.37
CA THR A 67 -8.47 2.50 7.14
C THR A 67 -8.05 3.96 7.09
N LEU A 68 -6.74 4.19 7.11
CA LEU A 68 -6.12 5.51 7.09
C LEU A 68 -4.97 5.53 6.07
N HIS A 69 -4.81 6.68 5.42
CA HIS A 69 -3.69 6.98 4.54
C HIS A 69 -3.09 8.32 4.97
N LEU A 70 -1.85 8.30 5.44
CA LEU A 70 -1.21 9.43 6.10
C LEU A 70 0.10 9.77 5.40
N LEU A 71 0.54 11.02 5.52
CA LEU A 71 1.83 11.43 4.99
C LEU A 71 2.95 11.10 5.98
N LEU A 72 4.12 10.70 5.47
CA LEU A 72 5.31 10.37 6.26
C LEU A 72 5.83 11.56 7.07
N ASN A 73 5.58 12.78 6.59
CA ASN A 73 6.02 14.01 7.25
C ASN A 73 4.90 14.68 8.08
N SER A 74 3.70 14.08 8.16
CA SER A 74 2.64 14.62 9.02
C SER A 74 2.82 14.16 10.47
N HIS A 75 2.23 14.90 11.40
CA HIS A 75 2.04 14.40 12.75
C HIS A 75 1.15 13.15 12.70
N ARG A 76 1.56 12.06 13.37
CA ARG A 76 0.82 10.79 13.43
C ARG A 76 0.71 10.33 14.87
N GLU A 77 -0.49 9.88 15.25
CA GLU A 77 -0.71 9.20 16.53
C GLU A 77 -0.17 7.77 16.47
N ILE A 78 0.27 7.26 17.63
CA ILE A 78 0.79 5.89 17.76
C ILE A 78 -0.41 4.93 17.80
N LEU A 79 -0.39 3.92 16.93
CA LEU A 79 -1.41 2.87 16.87
C LEU A 79 -0.74 1.49 17.08
N PRO A 80 -0.58 1.03 18.33
CA PRO A 80 0.28 -0.11 18.65
C PRO A 80 -0.18 -1.45 18.06
N ASP A 81 -1.50 -1.65 17.91
CA ASP A 81 -2.08 -2.91 17.44
C ASP A 81 -2.49 -2.89 15.96
N VAL A 82 -2.14 -1.83 15.23
CA VAL A 82 -2.55 -1.65 13.83
C VAL A 82 -1.33 -1.77 12.91
N PRO A 83 -1.30 -2.76 12.00
CA PRO A 83 -0.22 -2.86 11.01
C PRO A 83 -0.12 -1.61 10.14
N ALA A 84 1.09 -1.26 9.75
CA ALA A 84 1.37 -0.14 8.85
C ALA A 84 2.11 -0.63 7.59
N VAL A 85 1.71 -0.10 6.43
CA VAL A 85 2.42 -0.28 5.16
C VAL A 85 3.05 1.05 4.78
N TYR A 86 4.37 1.09 4.68
CA TYR A 86 5.11 2.27 4.20
C TYR A 86 5.37 2.12 2.71
N PHE A 87 4.75 2.97 1.89
CA PHE A 87 5.04 3.08 0.46
C PHE A 87 5.66 4.45 0.20
N VAL A 88 6.98 4.50 0.33
CA VAL A 88 7.78 5.73 0.35
C VAL A 88 9.02 5.59 -0.52
N SER A 89 9.61 6.70 -0.96
CA SER A 89 10.90 6.70 -1.64
C SER A 89 12.04 6.27 -0.70
N PRO A 90 13.07 5.57 -1.19
CA PRO A 90 14.17 5.08 -0.36
C PRO A 90 15.23 6.18 -0.12
N THR A 91 14.84 7.29 0.50
CA THR A 91 15.75 8.39 0.86
C THR A 91 16.20 8.28 2.32
N ASP A 92 17.38 8.80 2.65
CA ASP A 92 17.90 8.79 4.03
C ASP A 92 16.94 9.46 5.02
N GLU A 93 16.29 10.55 4.60
CA GLU A 93 15.27 11.24 5.39
C GLU A 93 14.06 10.33 5.69
N ASN A 94 13.53 9.66 4.67
CA ASN A 94 12.38 8.77 4.84
C ASN A 94 12.71 7.57 5.74
N ILE A 95 13.89 6.96 5.53
CA ILE A 95 14.35 5.84 6.36
C ILE A 95 14.52 6.27 7.82
N LYS A 96 15.09 7.45 8.06
CA LYS A 96 15.23 8.00 9.41
C LYS A 96 13.87 8.15 10.11
N ILE A 97 12.87 8.71 9.42
CA ILE A 97 11.52 8.86 9.99
C ILE A 97 10.89 7.50 10.30
N ILE A 98 11.09 6.50 9.45
CA ILE A 98 10.61 5.13 9.73
C ILE A 98 11.30 4.56 10.97
N CYS A 99 12.62 4.73 11.11
CA CYS A 99 13.34 4.32 12.32
C CYS A 99 12.81 5.02 13.58
N ASP A 100 12.54 6.32 13.48
CA ASP A 100 11.98 7.10 14.60
C ASP A 100 10.57 6.59 14.97
N ASP A 101 9.74 6.21 14.01
CA ASP A 101 8.44 5.58 14.28
C ASP A 101 8.57 4.23 14.99
N LEU A 102 9.54 3.40 14.59
CA LEU A 102 9.78 2.09 15.22
C LEU A 102 10.35 2.20 16.64
N ASN A 103 11.01 3.31 16.98
CA ASN A 103 11.54 3.57 18.32
C ASN A 103 10.49 4.14 19.29
N LYS A 104 9.34 4.61 18.79
CA LYS A 104 8.20 5.05 19.60
C LYS A 104 7.39 3.82 20.04
N VAL A 105 8.00 3.01 20.90
CA VAL A 105 7.32 1.91 21.61
C VAL A 105 6.68 2.45 22.88
#